data_AF-A0A5C8J3F6-F1
#
_entry.id   AF-A0A5C8J3F6-F1
#
_cell.length_a   1.000
_cell.length_b   1.000
_cell.length_c   1.000
_cell.angle_alpha   90.00
_cell.angle_beta   90.00
_cell.angle_gamma   90.00
#
_symmetry.space_group_name_H-M   'P 1'
#
loop_
_entity.id
_entity.type
_entity.pdbx_description
1 polymer ?
#
loop_
_entity_poly.entity_id
_entity_poly.type
_entity_poly.pdbx_seq_one_letter_code
_entity_poly.pdbx_strand_id
1 'polypeptide(L)'
;MEHGYRDPITRLYWNSIKSKWRKKPPQKSTKGQHKGKAVGLAVGRTKGLAFQKKLAAIMEVHPKSWKSYAWLPININISDLEIAAATYWKCNKTPFEIDRALSLSTLLIIMRTKVSEEQKRRVAFGAGFVSLHNIDLRHYVGKNYGKYIQLFKDAGFIRVFTNDIDNKNESFCPNAFAKSYKFLQRFLKKKGDIRTYHRVEYQSPRLLVRLFNQKQEKKQQLLKDQFRLRLKEMVYELAANIDVESFTAWAIANPQEFNDTEALNNTIVRVNEMQTGNLNITASDSYGERFHTSYTNTKEQVRKHTIIGGVPAVELDLKASQFFFFACMVLHPEQCIRVLKKGMKLTRLKEIMHTMKEFYDRYDDVKEFVDASISNTIYQVIGIKYNGQYSKKEVKDFCFRALFSRSGQSREAKDILQIHYANVVRLCELINNKAKKEEKANMTAGNPDAAVHSIPQVLQRLESRILIDMVALRAVNLTANAFTTVHDSFLIASVDVGVFESLIATTLTQVGLPTPALSCK
;
A
#
# COMPACT_ATOMS: atom_id res chain seq x y z
N MET A 1 -8.48 -13.85 24.57
CA MET A 1 -8.17 -14.68 23.38
C MET A 1 -9.48 -15.13 22.73
N GLU A 2 -9.77 -14.69 21.51
CA GLU A 2 -10.99 -15.13 20.79
C GLU A 2 -10.89 -16.60 20.33
N HIS A 3 -11.96 -17.15 19.77
CA HIS A 3 -12.03 -18.54 19.36
C HIS A 3 -11.12 -18.82 18.15
N GLY A 4 -10.27 -19.85 18.22
CA GLY A 4 -9.48 -20.33 17.07
C GLY A 4 -8.02 -19.89 17.00
N TYR A 5 -7.50 -19.26 18.05
CA TYR A 5 -6.07 -18.97 18.20
C TYR A 5 -5.27 -20.27 18.26
N ARG A 6 -4.05 -20.29 17.71
CA ARG A 6 -3.18 -21.46 17.72
C ARG A 6 -1.84 -21.10 18.35
N ASP A 7 -1.45 -21.83 19.39
CA ASP A 7 -0.17 -21.69 20.07
C ASP A 7 0.97 -21.98 19.07
N PRO A 8 1.94 -21.07 18.92
CA PRO A 8 3.01 -21.21 17.92
C PRO A 8 3.99 -22.35 18.23
N ILE A 9 4.13 -22.73 19.51
CA ILE A 9 5.04 -23.77 19.98
C ILE A 9 4.29 -25.10 20.07
N THR A 10 3.21 -25.16 20.84
CA THR A 10 2.49 -26.42 21.13
C THR A 10 1.50 -26.81 20.04
N ARG A 11 1.17 -25.88 19.13
CA ARG A 11 0.19 -26.04 18.04
C ARG A 11 -1.23 -26.32 18.51
N LEU A 12 -1.51 -26.22 19.81
CA LEU A 12 -2.84 -26.32 20.43
C LEU A 12 -3.70 -25.11 20.04
N TYR A 13 -5.02 -25.24 20.07
CA TYR A 13 -5.91 -24.10 19.83
C TYR A 13 -6.51 -23.59 21.15
N TRP A 14 -6.67 -22.27 21.26
CA TRP A 14 -7.37 -21.67 22.38
C TRP A 14 -8.87 -21.84 22.20
N ASN A 15 -9.50 -22.48 23.18
CA ASN A 15 -10.94 -22.56 23.26
C ASN A 15 -11.43 -21.46 24.20
N SER A 16 -11.93 -20.36 23.63
CA SER A 16 -12.45 -19.22 24.40
C SER A 16 -13.67 -19.55 25.28
N ILE A 17 -14.44 -20.59 24.95
CA ILE A 17 -15.62 -21.01 25.73
C ILE A 17 -15.17 -21.75 27.01
N LYS A 18 -14.07 -22.49 26.93
CA LYS A 18 -13.56 -23.31 28.04
C LYS A 18 -12.29 -22.76 28.69
N SER A 19 -11.87 -21.57 28.28
CA SER A 19 -10.65 -20.87 28.72
C SER A 19 -9.43 -21.77 28.85
N LYS A 20 -9.18 -22.65 27.86
CA LYS A 20 -8.01 -23.54 27.87
C LYS A 20 -7.51 -23.95 26.48
N TRP A 21 -6.22 -24.26 26.41
CA TRP A 21 -5.57 -24.85 25.24
C TRP A 21 -6.01 -26.30 25.04
N ARG A 22 -6.38 -26.66 23.80
CA ARG A 22 -6.79 -28.02 23.45
C ARG A 22 -6.11 -28.48 22.17
N LYS A 23 -5.86 -29.79 22.05
CA LYS A 23 -5.54 -30.40 20.74
C LYS A 23 -6.79 -30.28 19.88
N LYS A 24 -6.68 -29.69 18.69
CA LYS A 24 -7.81 -29.60 17.74
C LYS A 24 -8.31 -31.03 17.55
N PRO A 25 -9.55 -31.36 17.99
CA PRO A 25 -10.04 -32.70 17.79
C PRO A 25 -9.90 -32.99 16.29
N PRO A 26 -9.38 -34.16 15.90
CA PRO A 26 -9.27 -34.50 14.49
C PRO A 26 -10.65 -34.29 13.89
N GLN A 27 -10.80 -33.23 13.09
CA GLN A 27 -12.03 -33.03 12.37
C GLN A 27 -12.15 -34.28 11.52
N LYS A 28 -13.22 -35.07 11.72
CA LYS A 28 -13.62 -36.06 10.71
C LYS A 28 -13.56 -35.32 9.39
N SER A 29 -12.68 -35.79 8.51
CA SER A 29 -12.38 -35.13 7.26
C SER A 29 -13.67 -34.75 6.56
N THR A 30 -13.96 -33.46 6.46
CA THR A 30 -15.04 -32.97 5.59
C THR A 30 -14.65 -33.10 4.11
N LYS A 31 -13.39 -33.45 3.79
CA LYS A 31 -13.06 -34.11 2.51
C LYS A 31 -13.68 -35.51 2.53
N GLY A 32 -14.96 -35.57 2.20
CA GLY A 32 -15.76 -36.79 2.16
C GLY A 32 -17.21 -36.56 2.58
N GLN A 33 -17.44 -35.98 3.77
CA GLN A 33 -18.80 -35.91 4.32
C GLN A 33 -19.70 -34.80 3.75
N HIS A 34 -19.15 -33.77 3.08
CA HIS A 34 -19.95 -32.80 2.32
C HIS A 34 -20.11 -33.16 0.83
N LYS A 35 -19.71 -34.36 0.40
CA LYS A 35 -20.20 -34.93 -0.87
C LYS A 35 -21.62 -35.48 -0.77
N GLY A 36 -22.29 -35.33 0.37
CA GLY A 36 -23.74 -35.47 0.51
C GLY A 36 -24.46 -34.15 0.25
N LYS A 37 -24.91 -33.94 -0.99
CA LYS A 37 -26.14 -33.23 -1.41
C LYS A 37 -26.57 -31.88 -0.76
N ALA A 38 -25.73 -31.13 -0.02
CA ALA A 38 -25.96 -29.70 0.19
C ALA A 38 -25.52 -28.91 -1.06
N VAL A 39 -26.12 -29.26 -2.20
CA VAL A 39 -25.81 -28.72 -3.53
C VAL A 39 -26.44 -27.34 -3.65
N GLY A 40 -25.58 -26.31 -3.67
CA GLY A 40 -25.66 -25.22 -4.64
C GLY A 40 -26.51 -23.99 -4.30
N LEU A 41 -27.63 -24.09 -3.59
CA LEU A 41 -28.61 -22.97 -3.56
C LEU A 41 -28.55 -22.06 -2.32
N ALA A 42 -28.42 -22.61 -1.11
CA ALA A 42 -28.57 -21.81 0.12
C ALA A 42 -27.38 -20.86 0.38
N VAL A 43 -26.14 -21.33 0.24
CA VAL A 43 -24.93 -20.52 0.50
C VAL A 43 -24.71 -19.42 -0.54
N GLY A 44 -25.22 -19.61 -1.76
CA GLY A 44 -25.25 -18.59 -2.80
C GLY A 44 -26.23 -17.45 -2.49
N ARG A 45 -27.43 -17.80 -1.99
CA ARG A 45 -28.49 -16.83 -1.65
C ARG A 45 -28.07 -15.86 -0.55
N THR A 46 -27.45 -16.34 0.53
CA THR A 46 -27.03 -15.46 1.64
C THR A 46 -25.97 -14.44 1.22
N LYS A 47 -25.01 -14.83 0.36
CA LYS A 47 -24.00 -13.92 -0.18
C LYS A 47 -24.60 -12.90 -1.13
N GLY A 48 -25.57 -13.30 -1.96
CA GLY A 48 -26.31 -12.39 -2.85
C GLY A 48 -27.01 -11.26 -2.08
N LEU A 49 -27.74 -11.63 -1.02
CA LEU A 49 -28.45 -10.68 -0.16
C LEU A 49 -27.51 -9.65 0.48
N ALA A 50 -26.33 -10.08 0.94
CA ALA A 50 -25.33 -9.17 1.51
C ALA A 50 -24.81 -8.13 0.50
N PHE A 51 -24.63 -8.50 -0.78
CA PHE A 51 -24.23 -7.55 -1.82
C PHE A 51 -25.36 -6.61 -2.23
N GLN A 52 -26.61 -7.07 -2.22
CA GLN A 52 -27.78 -6.21 -2.46
C GLN A 52 -27.90 -5.13 -1.37
N LYS A 53 -27.80 -5.51 -0.09
CA LYS A 53 -27.80 -4.54 1.02
C LYS A 53 -26.68 -3.51 0.90
N LYS A 54 -25.46 -3.97 0.56
CA LYS A 54 -24.32 -3.05 0.33
C LYS A 54 -24.54 -2.12 -0.86
N LEU A 55 -25.10 -2.64 -1.95
CA LEU A 55 -25.40 -1.81 -3.12
C LEU A 55 -26.47 -0.77 -2.79
N ALA A 56 -27.54 -1.15 -2.09
CA ALA A 56 -28.59 -0.22 -1.65
C ALA A 56 -28.02 0.92 -0.81
N ALA A 57 -27.16 0.62 0.18
CA ALA A 57 -26.45 1.64 0.96
C ALA A 57 -25.56 2.55 0.09
N ILE A 58 -24.89 2.00 -0.93
CA ILE A 58 -24.11 2.81 -1.88
C ILE A 58 -25.02 3.70 -2.74
N MET A 59 -26.18 3.20 -3.17
CA MET A 59 -27.14 3.96 -3.98
C MET A 59 -27.71 5.14 -3.21
N GLU A 60 -28.01 4.95 -1.93
CA GLU A 60 -28.48 5.99 -1.02
C GLU A 60 -27.43 7.10 -0.84
N VAL A 61 -26.19 6.74 -0.56
CA VAL A 61 -25.10 7.71 -0.34
C VAL A 61 -24.60 8.35 -1.65
N HIS A 62 -24.68 7.63 -2.77
CA HIS A 62 -24.08 8.04 -4.05
C HIS A 62 -25.03 7.88 -5.26
N PRO A 63 -26.20 8.55 -5.26
CA PRO A 63 -27.28 8.30 -6.23
C PRO A 63 -26.85 8.53 -7.70
N LYS A 64 -25.91 9.45 -7.94
CA LYS A 64 -25.46 9.81 -9.30
C LYS A 64 -24.26 9.01 -9.80
N SER A 65 -23.50 8.33 -8.94
CA SER A 65 -22.18 7.77 -9.29
C SER A 65 -21.99 6.28 -9.01
N TRP A 66 -23.00 5.58 -8.48
CA TRP A 66 -22.91 4.15 -8.17
C TRP A 66 -22.88 3.27 -9.43
N LYS A 67 -23.55 3.70 -10.51
CA LYS A 67 -23.67 2.93 -11.75
C LYS A 67 -22.32 2.68 -12.42
N SER A 68 -22.17 1.50 -12.99
CA SER A 68 -21.01 1.12 -13.79
C SER A 68 -21.45 0.42 -15.06
N TYR A 69 -20.67 0.60 -16.12
CA TYR A 69 -21.03 0.19 -17.45
C TYR A 69 -19.92 -0.66 -18.06
N ALA A 70 -20.33 -1.68 -18.79
CA ALA A 70 -19.52 -2.42 -19.71
C ALA A 70 -19.50 -1.73 -21.08
N TRP A 71 -18.53 -2.11 -21.90
CA TRP A 71 -18.47 -1.76 -23.32
C TRP A 71 -18.64 -3.02 -24.16
N LEU A 72 -19.46 -2.93 -25.20
CA LEU A 72 -19.64 -3.96 -26.23
C LEU A 72 -19.40 -3.37 -27.63
N PRO A 73 -18.99 -4.19 -28.61
CA PRO A 73 -19.07 -3.83 -30.02
C PRO A 73 -20.48 -3.39 -30.44
N ILE A 74 -20.58 -2.44 -31.36
CA ILE A 74 -21.85 -1.79 -31.75
C ILE A 74 -22.93 -2.75 -32.25
N ASN A 75 -22.55 -3.90 -32.82
CA ASN A 75 -23.46 -4.95 -33.29
C ASN A 75 -23.52 -6.17 -32.36
N ILE A 76 -23.09 -6.05 -31.10
CA ILE A 76 -23.30 -7.09 -30.09
C ILE A 76 -24.15 -6.51 -28.97
N ASN A 77 -25.26 -7.17 -28.69
CA ASN A 77 -26.22 -6.81 -27.67
C ASN A 77 -26.07 -7.76 -26.47
N ILE A 78 -26.75 -7.45 -25.36
CA ILE A 78 -26.79 -8.37 -24.20
C ILE A 78 -27.44 -9.70 -24.58
N SER A 79 -28.51 -9.64 -25.37
CA SER A 79 -29.24 -10.83 -25.84
C SER A 79 -28.34 -11.80 -26.59
N ASP A 80 -27.46 -11.31 -27.45
CA ASP A 80 -26.54 -12.14 -28.23
C ASP A 80 -25.55 -12.87 -27.31
N LEU A 81 -25.08 -12.17 -26.28
CA LEU A 81 -24.19 -12.73 -25.28
C LEU A 81 -24.90 -13.76 -24.40
N GLU A 82 -26.16 -13.52 -24.05
CA GLU A 82 -27.00 -14.46 -23.29
C GLU A 82 -27.33 -15.73 -24.09
N ILE A 83 -27.58 -15.60 -25.39
CA ILE A 83 -27.81 -16.72 -26.30
C ILE A 83 -26.52 -17.56 -26.41
N ALA A 84 -25.38 -16.92 -26.69
CA ALA A 84 -24.09 -17.59 -26.74
C ALA A 84 -23.76 -18.30 -25.41
N ALA A 85 -24.01 -17.62 -24.30
CA ALA A 85 -23.80 -18.16 -22.96
C ALA A 85 -24.71 -19.36 -22.67
N ALA A 86 -25.95 -19.36 -23.16
CA ALA A 86 -26.88 -20.48 -22.98
C ALA A 86 -26.40 -21.74 -23.71
N THR A 87 -25.82 -21.58 -24.90
CA THR A 87 -25.22 -22.69 -25.67
C THR A 87 -24.01 -23.28 -24.94
N TYR A 88 -23.21 -22.43 -24.30
CA TYR A 88 -21.92 -22.83 -23.72
C TYR A 88 -22.01 -23.25 -22.24
N TRP A 89 -22.92 -22.68 -21.45
CA TRP A 89 -23.09 -22.97 -20.03
C TRP A 89 -24.37 -23.76 -19.77
N LYS A 90 -24.24 -25.08 -19.62
CA LYS A 90 -25.36 -26.03 -19.49
C LYS A 90 -26.30 -25.81 -18.28
N CYS A 91 -25.88 -25.09 -17.23
CA CYS A 91 -26.71 -24.89 -16.03
C CYS A 91 -26.51 -23.50 -15.40
N ASN A 92 -27.63 -22.82 -15.13
CA ASN A 92 -27.82 -21.59 -14.35
C ASN A 92 -27.13 -20.32 -14.89
N LYS A 93 -27.86 -19.63 -15.77
CA LYS A 93 -27.69 -18.21 -16.09
C LYS A 93 -27.74 -17.40 -14.80
N THR A 94 -26.59 -17.03 -14.25
CA THR A 94 -26.56 -15.99 -13.22
C THR A 94 -26.22 -14.68 -13.91
N PRO A 95 -26.93 -13.56 -13.64
CA PRO A 95 -26.57 -12.24 -14.16
C PRO A 95 -25.09 -11.89 -13.92
N PHE A 96 -24.49 -12.46 -12.88
CA PHE A 96 -23.06 -12.34 -12.58
C PHE A 96 -22.14 -12.91 -13.66
N GLU A 97 -22.50 -14.02 -14.30
CA GLU A 97 -21.69 -14.67 -15.35
C GLU A 97 -21.71 -13.86 -16.65
N ILE A 98 -22.87 -13.32 -17.01
CA ILE A 98 -23.01 -12.37 -18.12
C ILE A 98 -22.19 -11.10 -17.84
N ASP A 99 -22.28 -10.55 -16.64
CA ASP A 99 -21.48 -9.40 -16.19
C ASP A 99 -19.96 -9.65 -16.25
N ARG A 100 -19.50 -10.89 -16.01
CA ARG A 100 -18.08 -11.26 -16.18
C ARG A 100 -17.68 -11.35 -17.64
N ALA A 101 -18.55 -11.88 -18.51
CA ALA A 101 -18.37 -11.85 -19.95
C ALA A 101 -18.32 -10.40 -20.48
N LEU A 102 -19.20 -9.52 -20.00
CA LEU A 102 -19.17 -8.08 -20.26
C LEU A 102 -17.86 -7.42 -19.79
N SER A 103 -17.31 -7.86 -18.65
CA SER A 103 -16.01 -7.40 -18.16
C SER A 103 -14.86 -7.80 -19.09
N LEU A 104 -14.93 -8.97 -19.75
CA LEU A 104 -13.94 -9.38 -20.75
C LEU A 104 -14.00 -8.49 -21.99
N SER A 105 -15.21 -8.23 -22.51
CA SER A 105 -15.39 -7.32 -23.63
C SER A 105 -14.84 -5.94 -23.33
N THR A 106 -15.17 -5.42 -22.15
CA THR A 106 -14.69 -4.12 -21.67
C THR A 106 -13.16 -4.08 -21.60
N LEU A 107 -12.51 -5.13 -21.08
CA LEU A 107 -11.06 -5.21 -21.01
C LEU A 107 -10.44 -5.16 -22.41
N LEU A 108 -10.94 -5.93 -23.37
CA LEU A 108 -10.44 -5.92 -24.75
C LEU A 108 -10.54 -4.52 -25.38
N ILE A 109 -11.67 -3.83 -25.20
CA ILE A 109 -11.89 -2.48 -25.72
C ILE A 109 -10.98 -1.45 -25.05
N ILE A 110 -10.83 -1.52 -23.72
CA ILE A 110 -9.92 -0.63 -22.98
C ILE A 110 -8.48 -0.83 -23.46
N MET A 111 -8.02 -2.08 -23.57
CA MET A 111 -6.67 -2.37 -24.05
C MET A 111 -6.48 -1.97 -25.51
N ARG A 112 -7.55 -1.93 -26.33
CA ARG A 112 -7.48 -1.41 -27.69
C ARG A 112 -7.33 0.11 -27.75
N THR A 113 -7.96 0.80 -26.80
CA THR A 113 -8.08 2.27 -26.83
C THR A 113 -6.99 2.98 -26.01
N LYS A 114 -6.33 2.30 -25.07
CA LYS A 114 -5.34 2.88 -24.14
C LYS A 114 -3.88 2.48 -24.40
N VAL A 115 -3.54 2.09 -25.61
CA VAL A 115 -2.14 1.78 -25.99
C VAL A 115 -1.33 3.03 -26.33
N SER A 116 -0.03 3.00 -26.03
CA SER A 116 0.91 4.05 -26.44
C SER A 116 1.10 4.08 -27.97
N GLU A 117 1.56 5.21 -28.52
CA GLU A 117 1.87 5.33 -29.95
C GLU A 117 2.86 4.27 -30.45
N GLU A 118 3.86 3.93 -29.62
CA GLU A 118 4.82 2.87 -29.92
C GLU A 118 4.13 1.49 -30.05
N GLN A 119 3.20 1.17 -29.17
CA GLN A 119 2.42 -0.07 -29.26
C GLN A 119 1.50 -0.08 -30.48
N LYS A 120 0.99 1.09 -30.90
CA LYS A 120 0.18 1.22 -32.11
C LYS A 120 0.95 0.86 -33.38
N ARG A 121 2.27 1.07 -33.41
CA ARG A 121 3.16 0.72 -34.53
C ARG A 121 3.40 -0.79 -34.69
N ARG A 122 3.06 -1.62 -33.68
CA ARG A 122 3.23 -3.08 -33.79
C ARG A 122 2.27 -3.66 -34.82
N VAL A 123 2.77 -4.53 -35.70
CA VAL A 123 1.98 -5.17 -36.79
C VAL A 123 0.69 -5.82 -36.29
N ALA A 124 0.76 -6.57 -35.18
CA ALA A 124 -0.41 -7.20 -34.58
C ALA A 124 -1.49 -6.18 -34.15
N PHE A 125 -1.07 -5.01 -33.66
CA PHE A 125 -2.00 -3.93 -33.31
C PHE A 125 -2.60 -3.29 -34.57
N GLY A 126 -1.81 -3.08 -35.62
CA GLY A 126 -2.32 -2.64 -36.93
C GLY A 126 -3.42 -3.58 -37.48
N ALA A 127 -3.24 -4.90 -37.30
CA ALA A 127 -4.22 -5.92 -37.66
C ALA A 127 -5.44 -6.03 -36.71
N GLY A 128 -5.54 -5.14 -35.72
CA GLY A 128 -6.65 -5.03 -34.77
C GLY A 128 -6.52 -5.86 -33.49
N PHE A 129 -5.40 -6.55 -33.27
CA PHE A 129 -5.19 -7.37 -32.08
C PHE A 129 -4.69 -6.58 -30.88
N VAL A 130 -5.08 -7.04 -29.68
CA VAL A 130 -4.64 -6.50 -28.38
C VAL A 130 -4.12 -7.62 -27.50
N SER A 131 -2.94 -7.41 -26.91
CA SER A 131 -2.32 -8.38 -26.00
C SER A 131 -2.93 -8.25 -24.60
N LEU A 132 -3.38 -9.37 -24.02
CA LEU A 132 -3.93 -9.45 -22.67
C LEU A 132 -3.03 -10.30 -21.77
N HIS A 133 -2.65 -9.76 -20.62
CA HIS A 133 -1.92 -10.49 -19.59
C HIS A 133 -2.88 -11.27 -18.67
N ASN A 134 -2.41 -12.37 -18.06
CA ASN A 134 -3.22 -13.15 -17.12
C ASN A 134 -3.65 -12.33 -15.89
N ILE A 135 -2.83 -11.37 -15.47
CA ILE A 135 -3.07 -10.51 -14.31
C ILE A 135 -4.31 -9.65 -14.59
N ASP A 136 -4.39 -9.03 -15.76
CA ASP A 136 -5.54 -8.21 -16.17
C ASP A 136 -6.81 -9.05 -16.30
N LEU A 137 -6.70 -10.22 -16.92
CA LEU A 137 -7.82 -11.15 -17.05
C LEU A 137 -8.35 -11.61 -15.68
N ARG A 138 -7.47 -11.96 -14.74
CA ARG A 138 -7.85 -12.31 -13.37
C ARG A 138 -8.45 -11.11 -12.63
N HIS A 139 -7.94 -9.90 -12.87
CA HIS A 139 -8.42 -8.68 -12.23
C HIS A 139 -9.85 -8.33 -12.71
N TYR A 140 -10.05 -8.20 -14.01
CA TYR A 140 -11.33 -7.81 -14.61
C TYR A 140 -12.35 -8.96 -14.58
N VAL A 141 -11.98 -10.13 -15.12
CA VAL A 141 -12.91 -11.25 -15.39
C VAL A 141 -12.93 -12.28 -14.26
N GLY A 142 -11.86 -12.38 -13.48
CA GLY A 142 -11.76 -13.31 -12.34
C GLY A 142 -10.98 -14.59 -12.68
N LYS A 143 -10.79 -15.48 -11.69
CA LYS A 143 -9.93 -16.67 -11.83
C LYS A 143 -10.30 -17.61 -12.98
N ASN A 144 -11.59 -17.68 -13.31
CA ASN A 144 -12.12 -18.55 -14.37
C ASN A 144 -12.19 -17.83 -15.72
N TYR A 145 -11.35 -16.83 -15.99
CA TYR A 145 -11.42 -16.01 -17.21
C TYR A 145 -11.40 -16.84 -18.51
N GLY A 146 -10.73 -18.00 -18.51
CA GLY A 146 -10.61 -18.88 -19.68
C GLY A 146 -11.95 -19.32 -20.26
N LYS A 147 -12.96 -19.61 -19.43
CA LYS A 147 -14.28 -20.03 -19.94
C LYS A 147 -15.02 -18.92 -20.70
N TYR A 148 -14.76 -17.65 -20.35
CA TYR A 148 -15.38 -16.50 -21.02
C TYR A 148 -14.64 -16.16 -22.31
N ILE A 149 -13.32 -16.36 -22.36
CA ILE A 149 -12.56 -16.30 -23.61
C ILE A 149 -13.07 -17.37 -24.58
N GLN A 150 -13.23 -18.61 -24.09
CA GLN A 150 -13.73 -19.70 -24.93
C GLN A 150 -15.16 -19.43 -25.42
N LEU A 151 -16.05 -18.93 -24.55
CA LEU A 151 -17.37 -18.44 -24.96
C LEU A 151 -17.28 -17.42 -26.12
N PHE A 152 -16.40 -16.42 -26.03
CA PHE A 152 -16.25 -15.41 -27.08
C PHE A 152 -15.62 -15.98 -28.36
N LYS A 153 -14.74 -16.99 -28.25
CA LYS A 153 -14.19 -17.72 -29.41
C LYS A 153 -15.29 -18.51 -30.12
N ASP A 154 -16.06 -19.30 -29.37
CA ASP A 154 -17.06 -20.22 -29.93
C ASP A 154 -18.26 -19.47 -30.51
N ALA A 155 -18.65 -18.37 -29.88
CA ALA A 155 -19.64 -17.43 -30.44
C ALA A 155 -19.12 -16.65 -31.65
N GLY A 156 -17.84 -16.81 -32.00
CA GLY A 156 -17.18 -16.10 -33.08
C GLY A 156 -17.10 -14.60 -32.87
N PHE A 157 -17.19 -14.10 -31.63
CA PHE A 157 -17.07 -12.66 -31.33
C PHE A 157 -15.63 -12.18 -31.47
N ILE A 158 -14.66 -13.02 -31.09
CA ILE A 158 -13.23 -12.69 -31.14
C ILE A 158 -12.42 -13.72 -31.92
N ARG A 159 -11.27 -13.29 -32.43
CA ARG A 159 -10.22 -14.14 -33.01
C ARG A 159 -8.96 -14.06 -32.16
N VAL A 160 -8.29 -15.19 -31.97
CA VAL A 160 -6.97 -15.27 -31.31
C VAL A 160 -5.88 -15.07 -32.37
N PHE A 161 -4.83 -14.33 -32.02
CA PHE A 161 -3.66 -14.22 -32.86
C PHE A 161 -2.84 -15.51 -32.75
N THR A 162 -2.76 -16.25 -33.85
CA THR A 162 -1.85 -17.38 -34.02
C THR A 162 -0.68 -16.87 -34.85
N ASN A 163 0.52 -16.80 -34.26
CA ASN A 163 1.72 -16.78 -35.10
C ASN A 163 1.78 -18.17 -35.74
N ASP A 164 1.93 -18.25 -37.07
CA ASP A 164 1.95 -19.49 -37.85
C ASP A 164 3.10 -20.48 -37.48
N ILE A 165 3.80 -20.25 -36.37
CA ILE A 165 4.83 -21.13 -35.82
C ILE A 165 4.15 -22.09 -34.83
N ASP A 166 3.47 -23.09 -35.38
CA ASP A 166 3.27 -24.48 -34.90
C ASP A 166 3.01 -24.81 -33.42
N ASN A 167 2.65 -23.85 -32.56
CA ASN A 167 2.37 -24.14 -31.16
C ASN A 167 0.88 -24.47 -30.94
N LYS A 168 0.51 -25.71 -31.29
CA LYS A 168 -0.78 -26.36 -30.94
C LYS A 168 -1.03 -26.47 -29.42
N ASN A 169 -0.08 -26.06 -28.58
CA ASN A 169 -0.31 -25.91 -27.15
C ASN A 169 -1.05 -24.60 -26.84
N GLU A 170 -2.37 -24.63 -27.09
CA GLU A 170 -3.34 -23.58 -26.71
C GLU A 170 -3.42 -23.31 -25.19
N SER A 171 -2.66 -24.03 -24.36
CA SER A 171 -2.71 -23.89 -22.91
C SER A 171 -2.22 -22.50 -22.49
N PHE A 172 -2.97 -21.87 -21.59
CA PHE A 172 -2.62 -20.56 -21.06
C PHE A 172 -1.52 -20.78 -20.00
N CYS A 173 -0.24 -20.65 -20.35
CA CYS A 173 0.84 -20.70 -19.35
C CYS A 173 0.68 -19.52 -18.38
N PRO A 174 0.39 -19.78 -17.08
CA PRO A 174 0.34 -18.72 -16.10
C PRO A 174 1.70 -18.03 -16.03
N ASN A 175 1.73 -16.70 -16.17
CA ASN A 175 2.91 -15.84 -16.00
C ASN A 175 3.95 -15.84 -17.13
N ALA A 176 3.69 -16.50 -18.27
CA ALA A 176 4.72 -16.61 -19.31
C ALA A 176 4.47 -15.74 -20.55
N PHE A 177 3.24 -15.57 -21.06
CA PHE A 177 3.01 -14.77 -22.28
C PHE A 177 1.63 -14.09 -22.32
N ALA A 178 1.60 -12.83 -22.77
CA ALA A 178 0.34 -12.17 -23.12
C ALA A 178 -0.21 -12.78 -24.42
N LYS A 179 -1.51 -13.14 -24.43
CA LYS A 179 -2.18 -13.64 -25.65
C LYS A 179 -2.90 -12.50 -26.34
N SER A 180 -2.85 -12.46 -27.66
CA SER A 180 -3.44 -11.38 -28.44
C SER A 180 -4.80 -11.77 -29.02
N TYR A 181 -5.80 -10.90 -28.87
CA TYR A 181 -7.18 -11.12 -29.29
C TYR A 181 -7.71 -9.92 -30.08
N LYS A 182 -8.68 -10.13 -30.98
CA LYS A 182 -9.41 -9.03 -31.62
C LYS A 182 -10.89 -9.35 -31.77
N PHE A 183 -11.74 -8.34 -31.72
CA PHE A 183 -13.11 -8.48 -32.20
C PHE A 183 -13.15 -8.61 -33.73
N LEU A 184 -14.11 -9.37 -34.25
CA LEU A 184 -14.33 -9.42 -35.70
C LEU A 184 -14.93 -8.09 -36.20
N GLN A 185 -14.50 -7.66 -37.39
CA GLN A 185 -14.89 -6.37 -37.99
C GLN A 185 -16.40 -6.21 -38.16
N ARG A 186 -17.12 -7.30 -38.46
CA ARG A 186 -18.59 -7.30 -38.59
C ARG A 186 -19.31 -6.82 -37.32
N PHE A 187 -18.68 -6.93 -36.15
CA PHE A 187 -19.27 -6.49 -34.89
C PHE A 187 -18.97 -5.03 -34.55
N LEU A 188 -18.00 -4.43 -35.22
CA LEU A 188 -17.47 -3.09 -34.95
C LEU A 188 -18.08 -2.01 -35.85
N LYS A 189 -18.83 -2.39 -36.90
CA LYS A 189 -19.42 -1.46 -37.88
C LYS A 189 -20.91 -1.71 -38.03
N LYS A 190 -21.74 -0.73 -37.67
CA LYS A 190 -23.20 -0.78 -37.88
C LYS A 190 -23.60 0.24 -38.93
N LYS A 191 -24.39 -0.18 -39.92
CA LYS A 191 -24.87 0.73 -40.98
C LYS A 191 -25.66 1.87 -40.34
N GLY A 192 -25.25 3.12 -40.60
CA GLY A 192 -25.89 4.32 -40.04
C GLY A 192 -25.47 4.70 -38.62
N ASP A 193 -24.56 3.97 -37.97
CA ASP A 193 -24.01 4.35 -36.65
C ASP A 193 -22.49 4.51 -36.76
N ILE A 194 -22.01 5.72 -36.49
CA ILE A 194 -20.57 6.04 -36.55
C ILE A 194 -19.78 5.41 -35.40
N ARG A 195 -20.44 4.94 -34.34
CA ARG A 195 -19.80 4.41 -33.14
C ARG A 195 -19.32 2.98 -33.37
N THR A 196 -18.13 2.68 -32.87
CA THR A 196 -17.59 1.30 -32.86
C THR A 196 -18.09 0.48 -31.67
N TYR A 197 -18.42 1.15 -30.57
CA TYR A 197 -18.78 0.53 -29.29
C TYR A 197 -19.97 1.24 -28.66
N HIS A 198 -20.72 0.53 -27.81
CA HIS A 198 -21.77 1.10 -26.99
C HIS A 198 -21.67 0.63 -25.54
N ARG A 199 -22.39 1.33 -24.66
CA ARG A 199 -22.36 1.10 -23.21
C ARG A 199 -23.56 0.28 -22.77
N VAL A 200 -23.29 -0.67 -21.89
CA VAL A 200 -24.29 -1.52 -21.25
C VAL A 200 -24.13 -1.44 -19.74
N GLU A 201 -25.23 -1.30 -18.99
CA GLU A 201 -25.18 -1.28 -17.52
C GLU A 201 -24.91 -2.69 -16.97
N TYR A 202 -24.00 -2.80 -15.99
CA TYR A 202 -23.82 -4.06 -15.26
C TYR A 202 -25.03 -4.31 -14.35
N GLN A 203 -25.49 -5.55 -14.26
CA GLN A 203 -26.71 -5.87 -13.50
C GLN A 203 -26.43 -6.53 -12.15
N SER A 204 -25.29 -7.18 -11.97
CA SER A 204 -24.99 -7.93 -10.76
C SER A 204 -24.61 -7.01 -9.60
N PRO A 205 -25.32 -7.06 -8.46
CA PRO A 205 -24.98 -6.26 -7.29
C PRO A 205 -23.54 -6.50 -6.82
N ARG A 206 -23.07 -7.74 -6.92
CA ARG A 206 -21.70 -8.11 -6.56
C ARG A 206 -20.66 -7.40 -7.41
N LEU A 207 -20.88 -7.31 -8.72
CA LEU A 207 -19.93 -6.66 -9.61
C LEU A 207 -19.99 -5.13 -9.46
N LEU A 208 -21.19 -4.57 -9.36
CA LEU A 208 -21.41 -3.14 -9.15
C LEU A 208 -20.73 -2.63 -7.88
N VAL A 209 -20.92 -3.30 -6.73
CA VAL A 209 -20.23 -2.96 -5.47
C VAL A 209 -18.71 -3.02 -5.66
N ARG A 210 -18.19 -4.05 -6.34
CA ARG A 210 -16.75 -4.19 -6.59
C ARG A 210 -16.21 -3.04 -7.45
N LEU A 211 -16.88 -2.73 -8.56
CA LEU A 211 -16.47 -1.67 -9.48
C LEU A 211 -16.59 -0.28 -8.85
N PHE A 212 -17.62 -0.06 -8.04
CA PHE A 212 -17.77 1.18 -7.27
C PHE A 212 -16.58 1.38 -6.31
N ASN A 213 -16.25 0.36 -5.52
CA ASN A 213 -15.11 0.42 -4.61
C ASN A 213 -13.79 0.66 -5.37
N GLN A 214 -13.57 -0.01 -6.50
CA GLN A 214 -12.40 0.22 -7.36
C GLN A 214 -12.34 1.65 -7.91
N LYS A 215 -13.49 2.24 -8.29
CA LYS A 215 -13.56 3.65 -8.72
C LYS A 215 -13.22 4.60 -7.57
N GLN A 216 -13.74 4.36 -6.37
CA GLN A 216 -13.42 5.17 -5.20
C GLN A 216 -11.94 5.06 -4.83
N GLU A 217 -11.39 3.85 -4.82
CA GLU A 217 -9.96 3.62 -4.58
C GLU A 217 -9.09 4.33 -5.62
N LYS A 218 -9.46 4.26 -6.91
CA LYS A 218 -8.75 4.96 -7.98
C LYS A 218 -8.85 6.48 -7.84
N LYS A 219 -10.02 7.01 -7.50
CA LYS A 219 -10.22 8.45 -7.24
C LYS A 219 -9.34 8.91 -6.08
N GLN A 220 -9.33 8.16 -4.98
CA GLN A 220 -8.45 8.43 -3.83
C GLN A 220 -6.97 8.36 -4.20
N GLN A 221 -6.58 7.40 -5.04
CA GLN A 221 -5.20 7.31 -5.51
C GLN A 221 -4.82 8.51 -6.38
N LEU A 222 -5.68 8.92 -7.32
CA LEU A 222 -5.43 10.11 -8.14
C LEU A 222 -5.32 11.37 -7.29
N LEU A 223 -6.19 11.53 -6.28
CA LEU A 223 -6.10 12.63 -5.33
C LEU A 223 -4.78 12.59 -4.54
N LYS A 224 -4.35 11.40 -4.10
CA LYS A 224 -3.04 11.21 -3.45
C LYS A 224 -1.89 11.58 -4.38
N ASP A 225 -1.94 11.17 -5.65
CA ASP A 225 -0.89 11.44 -6.62
C ASP A 225 -0.83 12.95 -6.95
N GLN A 226 -2.00 13.60 -7.13
CA GLN A 226 -2.10 15.06 -7.28
C GLN A 226 -1.57 15.80 -6.05
N PHE A 227 -1.90 15.33 -4.85
CA PHE A 227 -1.37 15.89 -3.62
C PHE A 227 0.15 15.76 -3.50
N ARG A 228 0.72 14.59 -3.83
CA ARG A 228 2.18 14.43 -3.80
C ARG A 228 2.89 15.26 -4.88
N LEU A 229 2.22 15.55 -5.99
CA LEU A 229 2.70 16.55 -6.96
C LEU A 229 2.67 17.96 -6.36
N ARG A 230 1.63 18.32 -5.60
CA ARG A 230 1.58 19.61 -4.89
C ARG A 230 2.68 19.75 -3.83
N LEU A 231 3.00 18.68 -3.09
CA LEU A 231 4.15 18.68 -2.19
C LEU A 231 5.46 18.92 -2.97
N LYS A 232 5.60 18.34 -4.16
CA LYS A 232 6.77 18.59 -5.02
C LYS A 232 6.89 20.09 -5.38
N GLU A 233 5.78 20.73 -5.76
CA GLU A 233 5.75 22.18 -6.04
C GLU A 233 6.16 23.00 -4.82
N MET A 234 5.61 22.68 -3.63
CA MET A 234 6.00 23.35 -2.38
C MET A 234 7.49 23.21 -2.07
N VAL A 235 8.11 22.07 -2.40
CA VAL A 235 9.56 21.89 -2.19
C VAL A 235 10.39 22.81 -3.10
N TYR A 236 9.95 23.07 -4.34
CA TYR A 236 10.59 24.06 -5.21
C TYR A 236 10.46 25.47 -4.65
N GLU A 237 9.27 25.82 -4.14
CA GLU A 237 9.04 27.11 -3.49
C GLU A 237 9.95 27.30 -2.27
N LEU A 238 10.03 26.28 -1.41
CA LEU A 238 10.93 26.29 -0.26
C LEU A 238 12.39 26.47 -0.69
N ALA A 239 12.83 25.72 -1.70
CA ALA A 239 14.21 25.77 -2.16
C ALA A 239 14.59 27.13 -2.74
N ALA A 240 13.69 27.77 -3.48
CA ALA A 240 13.89 29.13 -4.00
C ALA A 240 14.05 30.17 -2.87
N ASN A 241 13.45 29.92 -1.70
CA ASN A 241 13.50 30.81 -0.53
C ASN A 241 14.60 30.44 0.47
N ILE A 242 15.60 29.64 0.08
CA ILE A 242 16.79 29.43 0.93
C ILE A 242 17.66 30.70 0.87
N ASP A 243 18.01 31.23 2.05
CA ASP A 243 18.97 32.32 2.20
C ASP A 243 20.39 31.76 2.11
N VAL A 244 20.87 31.63 0.87
CA VAL A 244 22.18 31.05 0.56
C VAL A 244 23.31 31.93 1.10
N GLU A 245 23.18 33.25 1.03
CA GLU A 245 24.21 34.17 1.51
C GLU A 245 24.40 34.04 3.03
N SER A 246 23.30 34.05 3.78
CA SER A 246 23.31 33.83 5.23
C SER A 246 23.88 32.45 5.59
N PHE A 247 23.48 31.40 4.87
CA PHE A 247 24.03 30.06 5.08
C PHE A 247 25.54 30.01 4.80
N THR A 248 26.00 30.59 3.70
CA THR A 248 27.42 30.59 3.34
C THR A 248 28.25 31.35 4.35
N ALA A 249 27.79 32.52 4.80
CA ALA A 249 28.45 33.29 5.86
C ALA A 249 28.54 32.48 7.17
N TRP A 250 27.43 31.83 7.57
CA TRP A 250 27.41 30.96 8.75
C TRP A 250 28.37 29.77 8.61
N ALA A 251 28.38 29.12 7.45
CA ALA A 251 29.19 27.92 7.21
C ALA A 251 30.70 28.24 7.23
N ILE A 252 31.11 29.38 6.67
CA ILE A 252 32.49 29.88 6.72
C ILE A 252 32.90 30.24 8.15
N ALA A 253 31.99 30.81 8.94
CA ALA A 253 32.25 31.14 10.34
C ALA A 253 32.26 29.92 11.27
N ASN A 254 31.74 28.76 10.83
CA ASN A 254 31.61 27.54 11.63
C ASN A 254 32.16 26.29 10.92
N PRO A 255 33.44 26.28 10.49
CA PRO A 255 34.01 25.17 9.74
C PRO A 255 34.03 23.84 10.52
N GLN A 256 34.04 23.89 11.86
CA GLN A 256 34.00 22.73 12.75
C GLN A 256 32.70 21.90 12.67
N GLU A 257 31.63 22.46 12.10
CA GLU A 257 30.36 21.75 11.86
C GLU A 257 30.45 20.76 10.68
N PHE A 258 31.58 20.77 9.98
CA PHE A 258 31.88 19.94 8.82
C PHE A 258 33.09 19.05 9.12
N ASN A 259 33.11 17.86 8.50
CA ASN A 259 34.19 16.90 8.74
C ASN A 259 35.54 17.42 8.22
N ASP A 260 35.49 18.15 7.11
CA ASP A 260 36.63 18.73 6.41
C ASP A 260 36.15 19.87 5.49
N THR A 261 37.12 20.58 4.89
CA THR A 261 36.87 21.69 3.96
C THR A 261 36.14 21.27 2.69
N GLU A 262 36.34 20.03 2.23
CA GLU A 262 35.66 19.51 1.04
C GLU A 262 34.17 19.30 1.32
N ALA A 263 33.81 18.75 2.47
CA ALA A 263 32.44 18.57 2.95
C ALA A 263 31.74 19.92 3.15
N LEU A 264 32.45 20.94 3.65
CA LEU A 264 31.95 22.32 3.70
C LEU A 264 31.60 22.83 2.30
N ASN A 265 32.57 22.80 1.38
CA ASN A 265 32.40 23.27 0.00
C ASN A 265 31.27 22.54 -0.72
N ASN A 266 31.22 21.21 -0.61
CA ASN A 266 30.17 20.36 -1.17
C ASN A 266 28.79 20.72 -0.60
N THR A 267 28.71 21.08 0.69
CA THR A 267 27.45 21.53 1.28
C THR A 267 27.03 22.88 0.72
N ILE A 268 27.94 23.85 0.60
CA ILE A 268 27.65 25.16 0.00
C ILE A 268 27.17 25.02 -1.45
N VAL A 269 27.88 24.23 -2.27
CA VAL A 269 27.49 23.94 -3.65
C VAL A 269 26.09 23.33 -3.68
N ARG A 270 25.82 22.33 -2.84
CA ARG A 270 24.51 21.68 -2.79
C ARG A 270 23.38 22.64 -2.39
N VAL A 271 23.64 23.60 -1.51
CA VAL A 271 22.63 24.61 -1.13
C VAL A 271 22.34 25.56 -2.30
N ASN A 272 23.35 25.96 -3.06
CA ASN A 272 23.19 26.72 -4.30
C ASN A 272 22.41 25.92 -5.37
N GLU A 273 22.74 24.64 -5.54
CA GLU A 273 22.01 23.73 -6.42
C GLU A 273 20.53 23.62 -6.02
N MET A 274 20.25 23.53 -4.71
CA MET A 274 18.88 23.51 -4.22
C MET A 274 18.15 24.81 -4.60
N GLN A 275 18.76 25.98 -4.34
CA GLN A 275 18.14 27.28 -4.64
C GLN A 275 17.85 27.46 -6.13
N THR A 276 18.74 26.96 -7.00
CA THR A 276 18.57 27.00 -8.46
C THR A 276 17.58 25.95 -9.00
N GLY A 277 16.98 25.14 -8.12
CA GLY A 277 15.95 24.15 -8.48
C GLY A 277 16.49 22.77 -8.86
N ASN A 278 17.79 22.51 -8.70
CA ASN A 278 18.37 21.17 -8.86
C ASN A 278 18.03 20.30 -7.64
N LEU A 279 16.80 19.75 -7.66
CA LEU A 279 16.23 19.01 -6.55
C LEU A 279 16.03 17.53 -6.88
N ASN A 280 16.52 16.66 -5.99
CA ASN A 280 16.25 15.23 -6.03
C ASN A 280 14.94 14.95 -5.29
N ILE A 281 13.84 14.73 -6.03
CA ILE A 281 12.51 14.52 -5.45
C ILE A 281 11.96 13.15 -5.86
N THR A 282 11.78 12.28 -4.88
CA THR A 282 11.07 11.00 -5.02
C THR A 282 9.75 11.08 -4.30
N ALA A 283 8.67 11.19 -5.08
CA ALA A 283 7.32 11.36 -4.54
C ALA A 283 6.89 10.22 -3.62
N SER A 284 7.31 8.98 -3.88
CA SER A 284 7.10 7.82 -3.01
C SER A 284 8.18 6.79 -3.26
N ASP A 285 8.92 6.37 -2.24
CA ASP A 285 9.73 5.16 -2.35
C ASP A 285 8.85 3.89 -2.33
N SER A 286 9.43 2.76 -2.76
CA SER A 286 8.75 1.45 -2.76
C SER A 286 8.80 0.75 -1.39
N TYR A 287 9.73 1.16 -0.51
CA TYR A 287 9.97 0.52 0.77
C TYR A 287 9.01 1.04 1.84
N GLY A 288 9.20 2.28 2.30
CA GLY A 288 8.42 2.95 3.34
C GLY A 288 7.29 3.83 2.83
N GLU A 289 7.14 4.04 1.52
CA GLU A 289 6.23 5.03 0.91
C GLU A 289 6.58 6.48 1.31
N ARG A 290 7.83 6.72 1.71
CA ARG A 290 8.34 8.03 2.16
C ARG A 290 8.46 9.01 0.99
N PHE A 291 8.28 10.29 1.31
CA PHE A 291 8.55 11.40 0.43
C PHE A 291 10.00 11.84 0.64
N HIS A 292 10.86 11.63 -0.36
CA HIS A 292 12.27 12.03 -0.29
C HIS A 292 12.48 13.28 -1.13
N THR A 293 13.24 14.22 -0.57
CA THR A 293 13.57 15.49 -1.22
C THR A 293 15.04 15.81 -0.96
N SER A 294 15.57 16.87 -1.56
CA SER A 294 16.91 17.34 -1.17
C SER A 294 16.98 17.62 0.33
N TYR A 295 15.89 18.14 0.94
CA TYR A 295 15.76 18.45 2.38
C TYR A 295 15.87 17.24 3.31
N THR A 296 15.42 16.05 2.90
CA THR A 296 15.50 14.85 3.76
C THR A 296 16.94 14.44 4.06
N ASN A 297 17.86 14.83 3.18
CA ASN A 297 19.28 14.48 3.28
C ASN A 297 20.16 15.69 3.68
N THR A 298 19.56 16.84 3.94
CA THR A 298 20.30 18.04 4.34
C THR A 298 20.50 18.05 5.86
N LYS A 299 21.60 18.64 6.34
CA LYS A 299 21.82 18.85 7.78
C LYS A 299 20.80 19.85 8.34
N GLU A 300 20.48 19.72 9.63
CA GLU A 300 19.53 20.60 10.34
C GLU A 300 19.93 22.08 10.22
N GLN A 301 21.23 22.37 10.30
CA GLN A 301 21.79 23.71 10.22
C GLN A 301 21.42 24.41 8.90
N VAL A 302 21.44 23.69 7.78
CA VAL A 302 21.02 24.24 6.47
C VAL A 302 19.53 24.56 6.46
N ARG A 303 18.69 23.70 7.06
CA ARG A 303 17.23 23.91 7.07
C ARG A 303 16.83 25.20 7.80
N LYS A 304 17.61 25.63 8.78
CA LYS A 304 17.40 26.90 9.52
C LYS A 304 17.51 28.14 8.64
N HIS A 305 18.18 28.05 7.49
CA HIS A 305 18.29 29.15 6.53
C HIS A 305 17.20 29.11 5.44
N THR A 306 16.21 28.22 5.56
CA THR A 306 15.04 28.22 4.68
C THR A 306 14.04 29.25 5.20
N ILE A 307 13.62 30.20 4.36
CA ILE A 307 12.65 31.24 4.74
C ILE A 307 11.25 30.84 4.27
N ILE A 308 10.29 30.85 5.19
CA ILE A 308 8.88 30.52 4.92
C ILE A 308 8.01 31.63 5.51
N GLY A 309 7.24 32.31 4.65
CA GLY A 309 6.40 33.43 5.10
C GLY A 309 7.21 34.61 5.67
N GLY A 310 8.45 34.81 5.17
CA GLY A 310 9.34 35.89 5.60
C GLY A 310 10.11 35.63 6.90
N VAL A 311 9.95 34.46 7.53
CA VAL A 311 10.68 34.07 8.74
C VAL A 311 11.43 32.75 8.54
N PRO A 312 12.50 32.48 9.31
CA PRO A 312 13.17 31.18 9.30
C PRO A 312 12.19 30.03 9.58
N ALA A 313 12.34 28.96 8.82
CA ALA A 313 11.57 27.73 9.00
C ALA A 313 11.88 27.08 10.34
N VAL A 314 10.87 26.42 10.91
CA VAL A 314 10.99 25.62 12.12
C VAL A 314 10.71 24.15 11.81
N GLU A 315 11.33 23.26 12.58
CA GLU A 315 11.14 21.81 12.42
C GLU A 315 10.27 21.25 13.54
N LEU A 316 9.06 20.79 13.19
CA LEU A 316 8.16 20.11 14.10
C LEU A 316 8.38 18.59 14.01
N ASP A 317 9.08 18.03 14.99
CA ASP A 317 9.54 16.64 15.06
C ASP A 317 8.65 15.77 15.96
N LEU A 318 8.32 14.57 15.50
CA LEU A 318 7.67 13.54 16.33
C LEU A 318 8.72 12.78 17.14
N LYS A 319 8.72 12.97 18.46
CA LYS A 319 9.70 12.33 19.34
C LYS A 319 9.58 10.80 19.24
N ALA A 320 10.70 10.15 18.92
CA ALA A 320 10.81 8.69 18.84
C ALA A 320 9.72 8.02 17.96
N SER A 321 9.32 8.68 16.86
CA SER A 321 8.18 8.32 16.00
C SER A 321 8.05 6.82 15.72
N GLN A 322 9.15 6.17 15.30
CA GLN A 322 9.16 4.76 14.91
C GLN A 322 8.84 3.83 16.08
N PHE A 323 9.35 4.14 17.28
CA PHE A 323 9.07 3.34 18.48
C PHE A 323 7.68 3.66 19.05
N PHE A 324 7.22 4.90 18.95
CA PHE A 324 5.84 5.27 19.22
C PHE A 324 4.87 4.45 18.33
N PHE A 325 5.13 4.37 17.02
CA PHE A 325 4.33 3.56 16.11
C PHE A 325 4.47 2.05 16.34
N PHE A 326 5.64 1.58 16.79
CA PHE A 326 5.82 0.20 17.24
C PHE A 326 4.88 -0.13 18.40
N ALA A 327 4.81 0.74 19.40
CA ALA A 327 3.88 0.58 20.51
C ALA A 327 2.42 0.64 20.05
N CYS A 328 2.08 1.53 19.11
CA CYS A 328 0.75 1.57 18.51
C CYS A 328 0.37 0.25 17.81
N MET A 329 1.31 -0.40 17.12
CA MET A 329 1.06 -1.71 16.50
C MET A 329 0.76 -2.81 17.52
N VAL A 330 1.36 -2.74 18.71
CA VAL A 330 1.14 -3.68 19.81
C VAL A 330 -0.20 -3.42 20.49
N LEU A 331 -0.46 -2.16 20.86
CA LEU A 331 -1.59 -1.76 21.70
C LEU A 331 -2.88 -1.52 20.91
N HIS A 332 -2.78 -1.10 19.65
CA HIS A 332 -3.89 -0.71 18.76
C HIS A 332 -3.81 -1.41 17.38
N PRO A 333 -3.71 -2.76 17.35
CA PRO A 333 -3.39 -3.49 16.11
C PRO A 333 -4.45 -3.33 15.02
N GLU A 334 -5.75 -3.27 15.37
CA GLU A 334 -6.84 -3.15 14.40
C GLU A 334 -6.86 -1.76 13.73
N GLN A 335 -6.51 -0.71 14.48
CA GLN A 335 -6.36 0.65 13.97
C GLN A 335 -5.19 0.72 12.99
N CYS A 336 -4.02 0.21 13.37
CA CYS A 336 -2.85 0.17 12.49
C CYS A 336 -3.10 -0.69 11.24
N ILE A 337 -3.77 -1.85 11.36
CA ILE A 337 -4.17 -2.68 10.21
C ILE A 337 -5.08 -1.90 9.26
N ARG A 338 -6.01 -1.09 9.78
CA ARG A 338 -6.92 -0.29 8.96
C ARG A 338 -6.19 0.72 8.09
N VAL A 339 -5.14 1.33 8.62
CA VAL A 339 -4.23 2.24 7.90
C VAL A 339 -3.35 1.46 6.91
N LEU A 340 -2.80 0.32 7.34
CA LEU A 340 -1.81 -0.45 6.58
C LEU A 340 -2.41 -1.38 5.50
N LYS A 341 -3.69 -1.76 5.57
CA LYS A 341 -4.30 -2.76 4.68
C LYS A 341 -4.19 -2.43 3.18
N LYS A 342 -4.07 -1.15 2.80
CA LYS A 342 -3.85 -0.75 1.41
C LYS A 342 -2.43 -1.16 0.99
N GLY A 343 -2.25 -1.82 -0.16
CA GLY A 343 -0.90 -2.16 -0.65
C GLY A 343 -0.10 -3.19 0.17
N MET A 344 -0.69 -3.80 1.20
CA MET A 344 -0.04 -4.81 2.03
C MET A 344 -0.92 -6.05 2.22
N LYS A 345 -0.29 -7.22 2.37
CA LYS A 345 -1.00 -8.49 2.55
C LYS A 345 -1.61 -8.55 3.95
N LEU A 346 -2.93 -8.42 4.05
CA LEU A 346 -3.67 -8.40 5.32
C LEU A 346 -3.35 -9.58 6.24
N THR A 347 -3.22 -10.79 5.70
CA THR A 347 -2.89 -11.97 6.51
C THR A 347 -1.54 -11.85 7.20
N ARG A 348 -0.57 -11.21 6.54
CA ARG A 348 0.78 -11.04 7.06
C ARG A 348 0.83 -9.93 8.10
N LEU A 349 0.11 -8.83 7.87
CA LEU A 349 -0.06 -7.77 8.88
C LEU A 349 -0.69 -8.31 10.17
N LYS A 350 -1.76 -9.11 10.05
CA LYS A 350 -2.40 -9.75 11.21
C LYS A 350 -1.44 -10.66 11.98
N GLU A 351 -0.63 -11.43 11.26
CA GLU A 351 0.38 -12.29 11.89
C GLU A 351 1.41 -11.46 12.68
N ILE A 352 1.97 -10.41 12.08
CA ILE A 352 2.95 -9.53 12.72
C ILE A 352 2.37 -8.93 14.01
N MET A 353 1.22 -8.27 13.91
CA MET A 353 0.56 -7.63 15.04
C MET A 353 0.20 -8.64 16.14
N HIS A 354 -0.26 -9.84 15.76
CA HIS A 354 -0.56 -10.89 16.71
C HIS A 354 0.69 -11.38 17.45
N THR A 355 1.79 -11.62 16.73
CA THR A 355 3.07 -12.01 17.33
C THR A 355 3.59 -10.93 18.28
N MET A 356 3.52 -9.65 17.88
CA MET A 356 3.92 -8.53 18.73
C MET A 356 3.08 -8.47 20.01
N LYS A 357 1.75 -8.62 19.90
CA LYS A 357 0.84 -8.63 21.05
C LYS A 357 1.07 -9.82 21.96
N GLU A 358 1.31 -11.01 21.42
CA GLU A 358 1.65 -12.20 22.20
C GLU A 358 2.93 -12.00 23.03
N PHE A 359 3.96 -11.38 22.43
CA PHE A 359 5.19 -11.07 23.16
C PHE A 359 4.96 -10.05 24.26
N TYR A 360 4.18 -9.00 24.00
CA TYR A 360 3.81 -7.98 24.99
C TYR A 360 3.04 -8.58 26.18
N ASP A 361 2.11 -9.49 25.92
CA ASP A 361 1.30 -10.11 26.97
C ASP A 361 2.09 -11.15 27.80
N ARG A 362 3.24 -11.61 27.31
CA ARG A 362 4.01 -12.72 27.90
C ARG A 362 5.31 -12.30 28.57
N TYR A 363 5.96 -11.24 28.10
CA TYR A 363 7.33 -10.89 28.48
C TYR A 363 7.39 -9.46 29.03
N ASP A 364 7.85 -9.33 30.28
CA ASP A 364 7.88 -8.03 30.99
C ASP A 364 8.80 -7.01 30.32
N ASP A 365 9.93 -7.44 29.75
CA ASP A 365 10.84 -6.54 29.03
C ASP A 365 10.21 -5.97 27.75
N VAL A 366 9.36 -6.74 27.09
CA VAL A 366 8.58 -6.26 25.93
C VAL A 366 7.52 -5.27 26.38
N LYS A 367 6.85 -5.55 27.50
CA LYS A 367 5.86 -4.65 28.06
C LYS A 367 6.47 -3.31 28.47
N GLU A 368 7.57 -3.33 29.23
CA GLU A 368 8.32 -2.15 29.63
C GLU A 368 8.77 -1.33 28.41
N PHE A 369 9.32 -1.98 27.38
CA PHE A 369 9.76 -1.32 26.16
C PHE A 369 8.60 -0.63 25.43
N VAL A 370 7.46 -1.30 25.29
CA VAL A 370 6.27 -0.76 24.61
C VAL A 370 5.64 0.38 25.39
N ASP A 371 5.51 0.23 26.71
CA ASP A 371 4.92 1.25 27.58
C ASP A 371 5.81 2.51 27.62
N ALA A 372 7.14 2.35 27.67
CA ALA A 372 8.07 3.49 27.58
C ALA A 372 8.12 4.13 26.18
N SER A 373 7.85 3.35 25.13
CA SER A 373 7.76 3.87 23.76
C SER A 373 6.50 4.68 23.52
N ILE A 374 5.35 4.26 24.06
CA ILE A 374 4.10 5.03 23.92
C ILE A 374 4.12 6.32 24.74
N SER A 375 4.84 6.34 25.87
CA SER A 375 5.07 7.55 26.68
C SER A 375 6.21 8.45 26.16
N ASN A 376 6.87 8.07 25.06
CA ASN A 376 8.02 8.79 24.48
C ASN A 376 9.23 8.95 25.43
N THR A 377 9.40 8.03 26.39
CA THR A 377 10.51 8.02 27.36
C THR A 377 11.50 6.88 27.14
N ILE A 378 11.34 6.09 26.07
CA ILE A 378 12.10 4.86 25.83
C ILE A 378 13.61 5.02 25.94
N TYR A 379 14.20 6.06 25.34
CA TYR A 379 15.65 6.24 25.40
C TYR A 379 16.16 6.60 26.80
N GLN A 380 15.34 7.29 27.61
CA GLN A 380 15.70 7.63 29.00
C GLN A 380 15.63 6.38 29.87
N VAL A 381 14.57 5.59 29.73
CA VAL A 381 14.38 4.32 30.46
C VAL A 381 15.54 3.37 30.17
N ILE A 382 15.90 3.18 28.90
CA ILE A 382 17.03 2.33 28.52
C ILE A 382 18.34 2.91 29.08
N GLY A 383 18.58 4.22 28.94
CA GLY A 383 19.79 4.87 29.47
C GLY A 383 19.96 4.66 30.99
N ILE A 384 18.87 4.72 31.76
CA ILE A 384 18.87 4.46 33.21
C ILE A 384 19.25 3.01 33.51
N LYS A 385 18.78 2.02 32.73
CA LYS A 385 19.13 0.60 32.93
C LYS A 385 20.63 0.34 32.81
N TYR A 386 21.33 1.13 31.99
CA TYR A 386 22.78 1.09 31.87
C TYR A 386 23.50 2.12 32.76
N ASN A 387 22.86 2.61 33.82
CA ASN A 387 23.43 3.58 34.76
C ASN A 387 23.98 4.85 34.09
N GLY A 388 23.38 5.28 32.97
CA GLY A 388 23.86 6.43 32.20
C GLY A 388 25.17 6.19 31.43
N GLN A 389 25.65 4.94 31.32
CA GLN A 389 26.87 4.60 30.59
C GLN A 389 26.82 5.04 29.12
N TYR A 390 25.63 5.06 28.52
CA TYR A 390 25.42 5.42 27.12
C TYR A 390 24.61 6.71 27.01
N SER A 391 25.04 7.59 26.12
CA SER A 391 24.30 8.80 25.76
C SER A 391 22.97 8.44 25.08
N LYS A 392 22.03 9.38 25.10
CA LYS A 392 20.74 9.25 24.38
C LYS A 392 20.94 8.92 22.90
N LYS A 393 21.98 9.46 22.26
CA LYS A 393 22.28 9.23 20.84
C LYS A 393 22.74 7.80 20.60
N GLU A 394 23.60 7.25 21.46
CA GLU A 394 24.07 5.87 21.38
C GLU A 394 22.94 4.88 21.66
N VAL A 395 22.14 5.12 22.70
CA VAL A 395 20.96 4.30 23.00
C VAL A 395 20.00 4.27 21.80
N LYS A 396 19.76 5.43 21.17
CA LYS A 396 18.98 5.51 19.94
C LYS A 396 19.59 4.64 18.84
N ASP A 397 20.89 4.79 18.56
CA ASP A 397 21.59 4.01 17.54
C ASP A 397 21.48 2.49 17.79
N PHE A 398 21.71 2.04 19.04
CA PHE A 398 21.57 0.65 19.42
C PHE A 398 20.16 0.12 19.14
N CYS A 399 19.13 0.87 19.53
CA CYS A 399 17.74 0.46 19.28
C CYS A 399 17.46 0.29 17.78
N PHE A 400 17.87 1.26 16.94
CA PHE A 400 17.67 1.16 15.50
C PHE A 400 18.47 -0.01 14.90
N ARG A 401 19.77 -0.11 15.19
CA ARG A 401 20.63 -1.17 14.65
C ARG A 401 20.21 -2.57 15.09
N ALA A 402 19.83 -2.74 16.36
CA ALA A 402 19.43 -4.03 16.91
C ALA A 402 18.05 -4.46 16.40
N LEU A 403 17.05 -3.60 16.52
CA LEU A 403 15.65 -3.97 16.28
C LEU A 403 15.29 -3.99 14.79
N PHE A 404 15.98 -3.22 13.95
CA PHE A 404 15.67 -3.15 12.51
C PHE A 404 16.50 -4.13 11.67
N SER A 405 17.41 -4.87 12.30
CA SER A 405 18.26 -5.85 11.62
C SER A 405 17.77 -7.29 11.80
N ARG A 406 18.37 -8.21 11.04
CA ARG A 406 18.06 -9.65 11.04
C ARG A 406 19.03 -10.41 11.93
N SER A 407 18.74 -11.67 12.27
CA SER A 407 19.68 -12.48 13.05
C SER A 407 21.06 -12.54 12.39
N GLY A 408 22.10 -12.34 13.21
CA GLY A 408 23.50 -12.29 12.78
C GLY A 408 24.00 -10.91 12.31
N GLN A 409 23.12 -9.92 12.10
CA GLN A 409 23.49 -8.53 11.83
C GLN A 409 23.48 -7.69 13.11
N SER A 410 24.28 -6.62 13.13
CA SER A 410 24.37 -5.66 14.25
C SER A 410 24.60 -6.35 15.61
N ARG A 411 25.49 -7.35 15.65
CA ARG A 411 25.70 -8.23 16.82
C ARG A 411 25.97 -7.43 18.09
N GLU A 412 26.93 -6.52 18.04
CA GLU A 412 27.28 -5.61 19.14
C GLU A 412 26.05 -4.89 19.73
N ALA A 413 25.26 -4.18 18.91
CA ALA A 413 24.07 -3.47 19.38
C ALA A 413 23.02 -4.42 19.99
N LYS A 414 22.93 -5.66 19.49
CA LYS A 414 22.03 -6.68 20.04
C LYS A 414 22.55 -7.24 21.34
N ASP A 415 23.84 -7.53 21.44
CA ASP A 415 24.47 -8.07 22.64
C ASP A 415 24.29 -7.08 23.80
N ILE A 416 24.47 -5.78 23.53
CA ILE A 416 24.15 -4.71 24.49
C ILE A 416 22.67 -4.78 24.88
N LEU A 417 21.75 -4.64 23.90
CA LEU A 417 20.32 -4.49 24.19
C LEU A 417 19.70 -5.75 24.82
N GLN A 418 20.22 -6.95 24.51
CA GLN A 418 19.72 -8.22 25.03
C GLN A 418 19.95 -8.39 26.53
N ILE A 419 20.86 -7.64 27.15
CA ILE A 419 21.07 -7.67 28.61
C ILE A 419 19.78 -7.35 29.36
N HIS A 420 18.99 -6.39 28.87
CA HIS A 420 17.73 -5.97 29.50
C HIS A 420 16.49 -6.25 28.65
N TYR A 421 16.62 -6.35 27.32
CA TYR A 421 15.49 -6.46 26.39
C TYR A 421 15.64 -7.63 25.42
N ALA A 422 16.02 -8.81 25.95
CA ALA A 422 16.24 -10.02 25.15
C ALA A 422 15.02 -10.42 24.30
N ASN A 423 13.80 -10.32 24.84
CA ASN A 423 12.61 -10.73 24.12
C ASN A 423 12.16 -9.69 23.09
N VAL A 424 12.49 -8.41 23.28
CA VAL A 424 12.28 -7.36 22.26
C VAL A 424 13.16 -7.64 21.03
N VAL A 425 14.44 -7.95 21.24
CA VAL A 425 15.36 -8.32 20.16
C VAL A 425 14.87 -9.59 19.46
N ARG A 426 14.51 -10.63 20.23
CA ARG A 426 13.98 -11.89 19.70
C ARG A 426 12.71 -11.68 18.86
N LEU A 427 11.77 -10.86 19.32
CA LEU A 427 10.55 -10.51 18.61
C LEU A 427 10.86 -9.90 17.24
N CYS A 428 11.74 -8.89 17.23
CA CYS A 428 12.09 -8.18 16.00
C CYS A 428 12.81 -9.09 15.01
N GLU A 429 13.76 -9.92 15.48
CA GLU A 429 14.45 -10.90 14.63
C GLU A 429 13.48 -11.92 14.02
N LEU A 430 12.53 -12.45 14.80
CA LEU A 430 11.54 -13.40 14.32
C LEU A 430 10.76 -12.84 13.11
N ILE A 431 10.36 -11.58 13.19
CA ILE A 431 9.59 -10.90 12.14
C ILE A 431 10.49 -10.56 10.94
N ASN A 432 11.66 -9.96 11.18
CA ASN A 432 12.58 -9.51 10.13
C ASN A 432 13.18 -10.69 9.33
N ASN A 433 13.49 -11.81 9.98
CA ASN A 433 13.99 -13.02 9.32
C ASN A 433 12.94 -13.63 8.39
N LYS A 434 11.67 -13.64 8.82
CA LYS A 434 10.58 -14.11 7.97
C LYS A 434 10.39 -13.21 6.75
N ALA A 435 10.52 -11.91 6.92
CA ALA A 435 10.48 -10.95 5.82
C ALA A 435 11.61 -11.21 4.79
N LYS A 436 12.83 -11.56 5.21
CA LYS A 436 13.89 -11.95 4.26
C LYS A 436 13.55 -13.21 3.47
N LYS A 437 12.91 -14.20 4.10
CA LYS A 437 12.46 -15.40 3.38
C LYS A 437 11.43 -15.04 2.31
N GLU A 438 10.53 -14.10 2.61
CA GLU A 438 9.56 -13.56 1.65
C GLU A 438 10.25 -12.81 0.50
N GLU A 439 11.22 -11.94 0.80
CA GLU A 439 12.03 -11.23 -0.20
C GLU A 439 12.72 -12.21 -1.17
N LYS A 440 13.38 -13.25 -0.65
CA LYS A 440 14.03 -14.28 -1.48
C LYS A 440 13.02 -15.02 -2.36
N ALA A 441 11.87 -15.40 -1.81
CA ALA A 441 10.81 -16.06 -2.56
C ALA A 441 10.23 -15.16 -3.67
N ASN A 442 10.07 -13.87 -3.38
CA ASN A 442 9.61 -12.87 -4.34
C ASN A 442 10.60 -12.70 -5.50
N MET A 443 11.91 -12.63 -5.21
CA MET A 443 12.96 -12.61 -6.24
C MET A 443 12.93 -13.87 -7.11
N THR A 444 12.87 -15.07 -6.51
CA THR A 444 12.77 -16.34 -7.25
C THR A 444 11.50 -16.42 -8.12
N ALA A 445 10.41 -15.77 -7.68
CA ALA A 445 9.16 -15.70 -8.41
C ALA A 445 9.11 -14.58 -9.48
N GLY A 446 10.22 -13.86 -9.72
CA GLY A 446 10.29 -12.76 -10.68
C GLY A 446 9.54 -11.49 -10.27
N ASN A 447 9.32 -11.29 -8.97
CA ASN A 447 8.64 -10.11 -8.42
C ASN A 447 9.51 -9.43 -7.33
N PRO A 448 10.73 -8.97 -7.64
CA PRO A 448 11.65 -8.41 -6.63
C PRO A 448 11.07 -7.21 -5.87
N ASP A 449 10.17 -6.44 -6.49
CA ASP A 449 9.56 -5.25 -5.90
C ASP A 449 8.35 -5.53 -5.00
N ALA A 450 7.98 -6.80 -4.82
CA ALA A 450 6.88 -7.16 -3.94
C ALA A 450 7.20 -6.83 -2.48
N ALA A 451 6.24 -6.18 -1.81
CA ALA A 451 6.39 -5.72 -0.43
C ALA A 451 6.87 -6.83 0.53
N VAL A 452 7.79 -6.46 1.40
CA VAL A 452 8.49 -7.33 2.36
C VAL A 452 8.10 -6.88 3.76
N HIS A 453 7.28 -7.66 4.46
CA HIS A 453 6.68 -7.27 5.74
C HIS A 453 7.67 -7.38 6.92
N SER A 454 8.77 -6.62 6.88
CA SER A 454 9.71 -6.43 7.99
C SER A 454 9.19 -5.36 8.96
N ILE A 455 9.67 -5.35 10.21
CA ILE A 455 9.33 -4.31 11.18
C ILE A 455 9.64 -2.90 10.61
N PRO A 456 10.83 -2.61 10.07
CA PRO A 456 11.15 -1.27 9.59
C PRO A 456 10.26 -0.84 8.43
N GLN A 457 9.94 -1.76 7.51
CA GLN A 457 9.06 -1.44 6.39
C GLN A 457 7.64 -1.10 6.86
N VAL A 458 7.09 -1.90 7.77
CA VAL A 458 5.73 -1.71 8.28
C VAL A 458 5.61 -0.41 9.07
N LEU A 459 6.61 -0.08 9.91
CA LEU A 459 6.63 1.16 10.68
C LEU A 459 6.78 2.40 9.78
N GLN A 460 7.70 2.38 8.81
CA GLN A 460 7.88 3.50 7.88
C GLN A 460 6.63 3.75 7.03
N ARG A 461 5.91 2.69 6.63
CA ARG A 461 4.63 2.82 5.91
C ARG A 461 3.51 3.35 6.79
N LEU A 462 3.47 2.94 8.07
CA LEU A 462 2.48 3.45 9.02
C LEU A 462 2.69 4.95 9.24
N GLU A 463 3.93 5.35 9.52
CA GLU A 463 4.35 6.75 9.65
C GLU A 463 4.01 7.55 8.40
N SER A 464 4.46 7.11 7.21
CA SER A 464 4.22 7.83 5.95
C SER A 464 2.73 8.00 5.64
N ARG A 465 1.90 6.99 5.94
CA ARG A 465 0.45 7.11 5.68
C ARG A 465 -0.23 8.08 6.62
N ILE A 466 0.18 8.13 7.87
CA ILE A 466 -0.39 9.06 8.84
C ILE A 466 0.13 10.47 8.57
N LEU A 467 1.45 10.67 8.51
CA LEU A 467 2.04 11.99 8.40
C LEU A 467 1.90 12.59 7.00
N ILE A 468 2.12 11.81 5.95
CA ILE A 468 2.10 12.32 4.58
C ILE A 468 0.69 12.21 4.00
N ASP A 469 0.12 11.02 3.97
CA ASP A 469 -1.14 10.80 3.24
C ASP A 469 -2.39 11.29 4.00
N MET A 470 -2.27 11.63 5.29
CA MET A 470 -3.40 12.13 6.09
C MET A 470 -3.14 13.52 6.67
N VAL A 471 -2.03 13.75 7.40
CA VAL A 471 -1.74 15.07 8.02
C VAL A 471 -1.36 16.09 6.95
N ALA A 472 -0.30 15.86 6.17
CA ALA A 472 0.16 16.81 5.15
C ALA A 472 -0.92 17.09 4.09
N LEU A 473 -1.70 16.07 3.69
CA LEU A 473 -2.83 16.25 2.77
C LEU A 473 -3.84 17.29 3.26
N ARG A 474 -4.11 17.32 4.57
CA ARG A 474 -5.01 18.30 5.18
C ARG A 474 -4.33 19.65 5.33
N ALA A 475 -3.06 19.68 5.71
CA ALA A 475 -2.29 20.90 5.91
C ALA A 475 -2.22 21.77 4.63
N VAL A 476 -2.05 21.16 3.45
CA VAL A 476 -2.03 21.88 2.16
C VAL A 476 -3.26 22.77 1.93
N ASN A 477 -4.40 22.44 2.53
CA ASN A 477 -5.64 23.22 2.38
C ASN A 477 -5.90 24.20 3.53
N LEU A 478 -5.09 24.14 4.59
CA LEU A 478 -5.29 24.92 5.83
C LEU A 478 -4.17 25.93 6.08
N THR A 479 -3.01 25.74 5.45
CA THR A 479 -1.86 26.66 5.55
C THR A 479 -1.70 27.42 4.23
N ALA A 480 -1.37 28.71 4.32
CA ALA A 480 -1.03 29.51 3.15
C ALA A 480 0.42 29.27 2.70
N ASN A 481 1.30 28.93 3.63
CA ASN A 481 2.72 28.76 3.38
C ASN A 481 3.06 27.36 2.84
N ALA A 482 4.11 27.30 2.01
CA ALA A 482 4.73 26.04 1.61
C ALA A 482 5.37 25.32 2.80
N PHE A 483 5.39 23.99 2.75
CA PHE A 483 6.05 23.15 3.73
C PHE A 483 6.54 21.85 3.08
N THR A 484 7.40 21.11 3.80
CA THR A 484 7.83 19.77 3.39
C THR A 484 7.94 18.84 4.59
N THR A 485 8.03 17.54 4.31
CA THR A 485 8.28 16.51 5.32
C THR A 485 9.74 16.11 5.32
N VAL A 486 10.34 16.01 6.49
CA VAL A 486 11.69 15.47 6.70
C VAL A 486 11.54 14.18 7.51
N HIS A 487 11.18 13.10 6.82
CA HIS A 487 10.86 11.80 7.41
C HIS A 487 9.75 11.87 8.48
N ASP A 488 10.12 11.94 9.76
CA ASP A 488 9.27 12.00 10.95
C ASP A 488 8.98 13.43 11.44
N SER A 489 9.45 14.44 10.72
CA SER A 489 9.20 15.85 11.04
C SER A 489 8.62 16.65 9.87
N PHE A 490 8.12 17.86 10.17
CA PHE A 490 7.66 18.85 9.21
C PHE A 490 8.54 20.09 9.28
N LEU A 491 9.03 20.56 8.12
CA LEU A 491 9.69 21.86 7.98
C LEU A 491 8.63 22.87 7.55
N ILE A 492 8.26 23.79 8.44
CA ILE A 492 7.07 24.66 8.34
C ILE A 492 7.39 26.09 8.78
N ALA A 493 6.49 27.04 8.49
CA ALA A 493 6.55 28.37 9.11
C ALA A 493 6.21 28.29 10.60
N SER A 494 6.82 29.15 11.41
CA SER A 494 6.56 29.21 12.86
C SER A 494 5.09 29.47 13.20
N VAL A 495 4.39 30.26 12.37
CA VAL A 495 2.96 30.55 12.52
C VAL A 495 2.06 29.33 12.30
N ASP A 496 2.53 28.32 11.58
CA ASP A 496 1.75 27.12 11.22
C ASP A 496 1.90 25.98 12.23
N VAL A 497 2.79 26.11 13.24
CA VAL A 497 3.07 25.04 14.23
C VAL A 497 1.79 24.54 14.90
N GLY A 498 0.96 25.43 15.45
CA GLY A 498 -0.29 25.05 16.13
C GLY A 498 -1.29 24.36 15.21
N VAL A 499 -1.31 24.69 13.91
CA VAL A 499 -2.15 24.02 12.91
C VAL A 499 -1.68 22.57 12.73
N PHE A 500 -0.38 22.35 12.58
CA PHE A 500 0.19 21.01 12.43
C PHE A 500 0.02 20.15 13.69
N GLU A 501 0.24 20.71 14.88
CA GLU A 501 0.02 20.01 16.15
C GLU A 501 -1.43 19.51 16.26
N SER A 502 -2.39 20.40 15.97
CA SER A 502 -3.82 20.07 15.97
C SER A 502 -4.18 19.03 14.91
N LEU A 503 -3.61 19.13 13.71
CA LEU A 503 -3.82 18.16 12.64
C LEU A 503 -3.27 16.77 12.98
N ILE A 504 -2.08 16.69 13.57
CA ILE A 504 -1.48 15.43 14.02
C ILE A 504 -2.37 14.78 15.08
N ALA A 505 -2.71 15.52 16.14
CA ALA A 505 -3.56 15.03 17.22
C ALA A 505 -4.92 14.56 16.71
N THR A 506 -5.62 15.40 15.97
CA THR A 506 -6.94 15.09 15.40
C THR A 506 -6.89 13.86 14.50
N THR A 507 -5.87 13.76 13.63
CA THR A 507 -5.73 12.64 12.70
C THR A 507 -5.51 11.33 13.43
N LEU A 508 -4.64 11.32 14.45
CA LEU A 508 -4.39 10.14 15.27
C LEU A 508 -5.61 9.73 16.09
N THR A 509 -6.30 10.67 16.73
CA THR A 509 -7.55 10.39 17.45
C THR A 509 -8.62 9.82 16.52
N GLN A 510 -8.77 10.36 15.30
CA GLN A 510 -9.73 9.86 14.30
C GLN A 510 -9.44 8.41 13.86
N VAL A 511 -8.17 8.01 13.79
CA VAL A 511 -7.82 6.61 13.52
C VAL A 511 -7.86 5.72 14.77
N GLY A 512 -8.06 6.31 15.95
CA GLY A 512 -8.11 5.62 17.23
C GLY A 512 -6.74 5.32 17.84
N LEU A 513 -5.75 6.17 17.57
CA LEU A 513 -4.39 6.10 18.12
C LEU A 513 -4.14 7.25 19.10
N PRO A 514 -3.21 7.09 20.07
CA PRO A 514 -2.82 8.18 20.95
C PRO A 514 -2.07 9.28 20.21
N THR A 515 -1.92 10.44 20.84
CA THR A 515 -1.15 11.57 20.30
C THR A 515 0.31 11.48 20.76
N PRO A 516 1.31 11.54 19.87
CA PRO A 516 2.72 11.49 20.23
C PRO A 516 3.16 12.81 20.88
N ALA A 517 4.27 12.76 21.60
CA ALA A 517 4.96 13.97 22.02
C ALA A 517 5.64 14.63 20.82
N LEU A 518 5.46 15.94 20.68
CA LEU A 518 6.07 16.75 19.64
C LEU A 518 7.23 17.58 20.22
N SER A 519 8.16 17.97 19.35
CA SER A 519 9.16 19.01 19.65
C SER A 519 9.30 19.94 18.46
N CYS A 520 9.25 21.24 18.71
CA CYS A 520 9.65 22.26 17.75
C CYS A 520 11.13 22.58 17.96
N LYS A 521 11.91 22.68 16.89
CA LYS A 521 13.32 23.08 16.90
C LYS A 521 13.58 24.22 15.92
#